data_AF-A0A7J5C1F7-F1
#
_entry.id   AF-A0A7J5C1F7-F1
#
_cell.length_a   1.000
_cell.length_b   1.000
_cell.length_c   1.000
_cell.angle_alpha   90.00
_cell.angle_beta   90.00
_cell.angle_gamma   90.00
#
_symmetry.space_group_name_H-M   'P 1'
#
loop_
_entity.id
_entity.type
_entity.pdbx_description
1 polymer ?
#
loop_
_entity_poly.entity_id
_entity_poly.type
_entity_poly.pdbx_seq_one_letter_code
_entity_poly.pdbx_strand_id
1 'polypeptide(L)'
;MEFQESGGGASPDAPDDRRESASEDAVEARVARIEERLDTLVNALLDKPIDAVEPPAAPTARAAERGARSSGEGDDPFWALTGLRERSQGTGAVLYTGTVDSGAGRIEYQWSRPTEEILSRDWDRAAGRLAALGHPVRLEMLRLLLAGERTVAEIVDELDLGSSGVAYHHLQQLEAAGWVHTTTRGRRDIPPSRVVALLTAILSTEEG
;
A
#
# COMPACT_ATOMS: atom_id res chain seq x y z
N MET A 1 52.46 -63.40 24.66
CA MET A 1 51.09 -63.58 24.16
C MET A 1 50.44 -62.21 24.22
N GLU A 2 50.71 -61.36 23.23
CA GLU A 2 50.00 -61.22 21.94
C GLU A 2 48.65 -60.50 22.04
N PHE A 3 48.61 -59.40 21.26
CA PHE A 3 47.49 -58.74 20.58
C PHE A 3 46.63 -57.66 21.25
N GLN A 4 46.14 -56.85 20.31
CA GLN A 4 45.90 -55.41 20.22
C GLN A 4 44.52 -55.26 19.54
N GLU A 5 43.90 -54.06 19.64
CA GLU A 5 42.80 -53.55 18.80
C GLU A 5 41.38 -54.12 19.09
N SER A 6 40.24 -53.41 18.99
CA SER A 6 39.91 -52.04 18.54
C SER A 6 38.42 -51.72 18.82
N GLY A 7 38.07 -50.43 18.80
CA GLY A 7 36.70 -49.89 18.57
C GLY A 7 35.90 -49.60 19.85
N GLY A 8 35.21 -48.48 20.03
CA GLY A 8 34.83 -47.38 19.14
C GLY A 8 33.68 -46.66 19.86
N GLY A 9 33.76 -45.34 19.97
CA GLY A 9 32.75 -44.55 20.68
C GLY A 9 33.10 -43.07 20.62
N ALA A 10 33.03 -42.49 19.42
CA ALA A 10 32.96 -41.05 19.27
C ALA A 10 31.72 -40.56 20.03
N SER A 11 31.93 -39.80 21.11
CA SER A 11 30.86 -39.13 21.83
C SER A 11 30.42 -37.91 21.01
N PRO A 12 29.11 -37.64 20.88
CA PRO A 12 28.60 -36.59 20.02
C PRO A 12 28.87 -35.20 20.61
N ASP A 13 29.23 -34.31 19.69
CA ASP A 13 29.27 -32.85 19.76
C ASP A 13 28.28 -32.26 20.78
N ALA A 14 28.80 -31.70 21.88
CA ALA A 14 28.00 -30.85 22.76
C ALA A 14 27.71 -29.53 22.02
N PRO A 15 26.46 -29.06 21.97
CA PRO A 15 26.13 -27.86 21.21
C PRO A 15 26.88 -26.66 21.78
N ASP A 16 27.33 -25.83 20.86
CA ASP A 16 28.19 -24.68 21.06
C ASP A 16 27.40 -23.54 21.72
N ASP A 17 27.14 -23.64 23.04
CA ASP A 17 26.48 -22.61 23.87
C ASP A 17 27.11 -21.22 23.69
N ARG A 18 28.40 -21.17 23.35
CA ARG A 18 29.14 -19.93 23.09
C ARG A 18 28.81 -19.30 21.73
N ARG A 19 28.41 -20.09 20.72
CA ARG A 19 27.91 -19.57 19.44
C ARG A 19 26.48 -19.06 19.56
N GLU A 20 25.65 -19.71 20.36
CA GLU A 20 24.26 -19.29 20.57
C GLU A 20 24.20 -17.99 21.38
N SER A 21 24.98 -17.89 22.48
CA SER A 21 25.11 -16.63 23.23
C SER A 21 25.69 -15.48 22.38
N ALA A 22 26.71 -15.77 21.55
CA ALA A 22 27.27 -14.77 20.65
C ALA A 22 26.30 -14.33 19.53
N SER A 23 25.38 -15.22 19.13
CA SER A 23 24.33 -14.92 18.16
C SER A 23 23.22 -14.08 18.79
N GLU A 24 22.84 -14.37 20.04
CA GLU A 24 21.88 -13.58 20.81
C GLU A 24 22.42 -12.17 21.08
N ASP A 25 23.67 -12.05 21.53
CA ASP A 25 24.37 -10.76 21.71
C ASP A 25 24.44 -9.97 20.39
N ALA A 26 24.65 -10.65 19.26
CA ALA A 26 24.68 -10.01 17.94
C ALA A 26 23.31 -9.53 17.47
N VAL A 27 22.25 -10.27 17.80
CA VAL A 27 20.86 -9.90 17.52
C VAL A 27 20.45 -8.71 18.40
N GLU A 28 20.76 -8.74 19.69
CA GLU A 28 20.48 -7.64 20.62
C GLU A 28 21.22 -6.36 20.20
N ALA A 29 22.50 -6.47 19.82
CA ALA A 29 23.26 -5.36 19.25
C ALA A 29 22.69 -4.85 17.92
N ARG A 30 22.02 -5.71 17.12
CA ARG A 30 21.36 -5.32 15.87
C ARG A 30 20.04 -4.61 16.15
N VAL A 31 19.26 -5.08 17.11
CA VAL A 31 18.01 -4.46 17.55
C VAL A 31 18.28 -3.07 18.12
N ALA A 32 19.25 -2.94 19.04
CA ALA A 32 19.63 -1.64 19.62
C ALA A 32 20.04 -0.62 18.54
N ARG A 33 20.79 -1.04 17.51
CA ARG A 33 21.15 -0.17 16.37
C ARG A 33 19.94 0.23 15.52
N ILE A 34 18.94 -0.65 15.40
CA ILE A 34 17.71 -0.36 14.65
C ILE A 34 16.85 0.63 15.42
N GLU A 35 16.73 0.47 16.73
CA GLU A 35 16.00 1.37 17.62
C GLU A 35 16.63 2.77 17.62
N GLU A 36 17.96 2.86 17.76
CA GLU A 36 18.68 4.14 17.65
C GLU A 36 18.47 4.80 16.27
N ARG A 37 18.46 4.00 15.20
CA ARG A 37 18.21 4.51 13.84
C ARG A 37 16.77 4.96 13.65
N LEU A 38 15.81 4.28 14.27
CA LEU A 38 14.39 4.67 14.27
C LEU A 38 14.20 5.97 15.04
N ASP A 39 14.76 6.08 16.24
CA ASP A 39 14.68 7.31 17.05
C ASP A 39 15.32 8.49 16.32
N THR A 40 16.44 8.28 15.66
CA THR A 40 17.07 9.30 14.79
C THR A 40 16.14 9.74 13.67
N LEU A 41 15.48 8.80 12.99
CA LEU A 41 14.57 9.10 11.88
C LEU A 41 13.27 9.75 12.35
N VAL A 42 12.70 9.29 13.47
CA VAL A 42 11.50 9.87 14.08
C VAL A 42 11.77 11.28 14.54
N ASN A 43 12.87 11.53 15.25
CA ASN A 43 13.24 12.88 15.68
C ASN A 43 13.54 13.78 14.47
N ALA A 44 14.19 13.26 13.41
CA ALA A 44 14.41 14.01 12.17
C ALA A 44 13.10 14.29 11.38
N LEU A 45 12.05 13.50 11.58
CA LEU A 45 10.72 13.74 11.00
C LEU A 45 9.89 14.71 11.85
N LEU A 46 10.10 14.73 13.16
CA LEU A 46 9.43 15.66 14.09
C LEU A 46 10.05 17.06 14.08
N ASP A 47 11.37 17.18 13.91
CA ASP A 47 12.11 18.45 13.88
C ASP A 47 12.14 19.12 12.49
N LYS A 48 11.63 18.44 11.45
CA LYS A 48 11.41 19.09 10.17
C LYS A 48 10.19 20.01 10.28
N PRO A 49 10.31 21.35 10.11
CA PRO A 49 9.14 22.14 9.78
C PRO A 49 8.48 21.52 8.55
N ILE A 50 7.16 21.40 8.54
CA ILE A 50 6.37 20.83 7.45
C ILE A 50 6.40 21.79 6.25
N ASP A 51 7.59 21.98 5.68
CA ASP A 51 7.87 22.72 4.47
C ASP A 51 8.96 21.95 3.69
N ALA A 52 8.53 21.46 2.51
CA ALA A 52 9.31 20.90 1.41
C ALA A 52 9.95 19.49 1.56
N VAL A 53 9.10 18.45 1.56
CA VAL A 53 9.21 17.44 0.48
C VAL A 53 8.09 17.78 -0.47
N GLU A 54 8.41 18.27 -1.67
CA GLU A 54 7.42 18.64 -2.67
C GLU A 54 6.59 17.39 -3.04
N PRO A 55 5.31 17.32 -2.61
CA PRO A 55 4.39 16.35 -3.18
C PRO A 55 4.10 16.78 -4.62
N PRO A 56 3.86 15.87 -5.59
CA PRO A 56 3.21 16.30 -6.83
C PRO A 56 1.90 16.99 -6.43
N ALA A 57 1.82 18.29 -6.75
CA ALA A 57 0.93 19.26 -6.11
C ALA A 57 -0.52 18.77 -5.98
N ALA A 58 -0.96 18.59 -4.73
CA ALA A 58 -2.35 18.75 -4.38
C ALA A 58 -2.62 20.27 -4.27
N PRO A 59 -3.57 20.86 -5.00
CA PRO A 59 -3.94 22.25 -4.80
C PRO A 59 -4.57 22.40 -3.41
N THR A 60 -3.90 23.14 -2.53
CA THR A 60 -4.42 23.49 -1.21
C THR A 60 -5.52 24.56 -1.33
N ALA A 61 -6.54 24.43 -0.47
CA ALA A 61 -7.79 25.19 -0.45
C ALA A 61 -7.68 26.70 -0.10
N ARG A 62 -6.61 27.40 -0.49
CA ARG A 62 -6.45 28.85 -0.25
C ARG A 62 -6.20 29.69 -1.51
N ALA A 63 -6.54 29.16 -2.68
CA ALA A 63 -6.59 29.90 -3.95
C ALA A 63 -8.03 30.05 -4.50
N ALA A 64 -9.06 29.78 -3.69
CA ALA A 64 -10.45 29.72 -4.15
C ALA A 64 -11.15 31.09 -4.34
N GLU A 65 -10.52 32.23 -4.07
CA GLU A 65 -11.24 33.53 -4.09
C GLU A 65 -10.70 34.61 -5.04
N ARG A 66 -9.69 34.33 -5.89
CA ARG A 66 -9.24 35.31 -6.90
C ARG A 66 -8.96 34.70 -8.27
N GLY A 67 -9.90 33.86 -8.72
CA GLY A 67 -9.93 33.28 -10.08
C GLY A 67 -11.30 33.33 -10.74
N ALA A 68 -12.19 34.23 -10.32
CA ALA A 68 -13.39 34.55 -11.10
C ALA A 68 -12.96 35.44 -12.29
N ARG A 69 -12.64 34.78 -13.42
CA ARG A 69 -12.52 35.24 -14.83
C ARG A 69 -11.47 34.34 -15.51
N SER A 70 -11.85 33.21 -16.09
CA SER A 70 -12.33 33.18 -17.47
C SER A 70 -13.44 32.15 -17.71
N SER A 71 -14.61 32.66 -18.05
CA SER A 71 -15.66 31.90 -18.71
C SER A 71 -15.21 31.59 -20.14
N GLY A 72 -14.80 30.33 -20.39
CA GLY A 72 -14.36 29.83 -21.70
C GLY A 72 -14.07 28.32 -21.75
N GLU A 73 -13.90 27.64 -20.60
CA GLU A 73 -13.41 26.25 -20.50
C GLU A 73 -14.51 25.15 -20.47
N GLY A 74 -15.72 25.47 -20.90
CA GLY A 74 -16.92 24.71 -20.50
C GLY A 74 -17.29 23.46 -21.31
N ASP A 75 -16.52 23.04 -22.32
CA ASP A 75 -17.00 21.98 -23.24
C ASP A 75 -15.90 21.18 -23.94
N ASP A 76 -14.70 21.06 -23.35
CA ASP A 76 -13.72 20.07 -23.85
C ASP A 76 -14.05 18.69 -23.25
N PRO A 77 -14.68 17.76 -24.00
CA PRO A 77 -14.93 16.39 -23.49
C PRO A 77 -13.61 15.66 -23.16
N PHE A 78 -12.49 16.15 -23.69
CA PHE A 78 -11.16 15.62 -23.48
C PHE A 78 -10.30 16.53 -22.57
N TRP A 79 -10.88 17.41 -21.75
CA TRP A 79 -10.14 18.36 -20.91
C TRP A 79 -8.97 17.72 -20.13
N ALA A 80 -9.18 16.52 -19.60
CA ALA A 80 -8.16 15.78 -18.84
C ALA A 80 -7.01 15.31 -19.75
N LEU A 81 -7.33 14.85 -20.96
CA LEU A 81 -6.36 14.42 -21.98
C LEU A 81 -5.60 15.61 -22.57
N THR A 82 -6.31 16.71 -22.88
CA THR A 82 -5.71 17.97 -23.36
C THR A 82 -4.68 18.48 -22.36
N GLY A 83 -5.07 18.61 -21.09
CA GLY A 83 -4.14 19.03 -20.04
C GLY A 83 -2.99 18.04 -19.82
N LEU A 84 -3.21 16.72 -19.95
CA LEU A 84 -2.13 15.73 -19.86
C LEU A 84 -1.11 15.88 -20.99
N ARG A 85 -1.58 16.07 -22.23
CA ARG A 85 -0.73 16.22 -23.42
C ARG A 85 0.17 17.44 -23.33
N GLU A 86 -0.36 18.56 -22.85
CA GLU A 86 0.41 19.80 -22.64
C GLU A 86 1.54 19.57 -21.63
N ARG A 87 1.26 18.85 -20.53
CA ARG A 87 2.25 18.54 -19.49
C ARG A 87 3.26 17.49 -19.91
N SER A 88 2.89 16.56 -20.80
CA SER A 88 3.77 15.47 -21.23
C SER A 88 4.72 15.85 -22.37
N GLN A 89 4.65 17.09 -22.88
CA GLN A 89 5.55 17.65 -23.91
C GLN A 89 5.68 16.76 -25.16
N GLY A 90 4.60 16.07 -25.55
CA GLY A 90 4.56 15.18 -26.71
C GLY A 90 4.98 13.73 -26.44
N THR A 91 5.45 13.40 -25.23
CA THR A 91 5.67 12.01 -24.80
C THR A 91 4.36 11.38 -24.34
N GLY A 92 4.21 10.06 -24.52
CA GLY A 92 3.06 9.32 -24.02
C GLY A 92 3.00 9.31 -22.49
N ALA A 93 1.81 9.49 -21.92
CA ALA A 93 1.57 9.41 -20.48
C ALA A 93 0.18 8.83 -20.18
N VAL A 94 0.05 8.22 -19.00
CA VAL A 94 -1.23 7.76 -18.45
C VAL A 94 -1.49 8.54 -17.16
N LEU A 95 -2.73 9.01 -17.01
CA LEU A 95 -3.23 9.75 -15.86
C LEU A 95 -4.49 9.06 -15.36
N TYR A 96 -4.65 8.96 -14.06
CA TYR A 96 -5.96 8.81 -13.44
C TYR A 96 -6.09 9.83 -12.31
N THR A 97 -7.31 10.31 -12.12
CA THR A 97 -7.63 11.34 -11.12
C THR A 97 -9.07 11.17 -10.66
N GLY A 98 -9.39 11.65 -9.47
CA GLY A 98 -10.74 11.58 -8.95
C GLY A 98 -10.93 12.34 -7.65
N THR A 99 -12.19 12.69 -7.41
CA THR A 99 -12.66 13.21 -6.13
C THR A 99 -13.71 12.25 -5.59
N VAL A 100 -13.48 11.67 -4.41
CA VAL A 100 -14.31 10.62 -3.85
C VAL A 100 -14.70 10.99 -2.44
N ASP A 101 -15.99 10.98 -2.15
CA ASP A 101 -16.49 11.06 -0.79
C ASP A 101 -16.53 9.64 -0.22
N SER A 102 -15.71 9.37 0.80
CA SER A 102 -15.65 8.09 1.50
C SER A 102 -16.05 8.24 2.96
N GLY A 103 -16.20 7.13 3.68
CA GLY A 103 -16.43 7.16 5.13
C GLY A 103 -15.33 7.87 5.93
N ALA A 104 -14.12 8.00 5.37
CA ALA A 104 -12.99 8.72 5.96
C ALA A 104 -12.95 10.22 5.58
N GLY A 105 -13.90 10.70 4.76
CA GLY A 105 -13.97 12.06 4.24
C GLY A 105 -13.69 12.17 2.75
N ARG A 106 -13.58 13.41 2.26
CA ARG A 106 -13.32 13.71 0.84
C ARG A 106 -11.86 13.44 0.51
N ILE A 107 -11.64 12.60 -0.49
CA ILE A 107 -10.33 12.24 -1.02
C ILE A 107 -10.21 12.83 -2.41
N GLU A 108 -9.16 13.63 -2.60
CA GLU A 108 -8.76 14.14 -3.91
C GLU A 108 -7.40 13.53 -4.24
N TYR A 109 -7.31 12.88 -5.40
CA TYR A 109 -6.11 12.17 -5.77
C TYR A 109 -5.87 12.27 -7.27
N GLN A 110 -4.62 12.53 -7.64
CA GLN A 110 -4.16 12.57 -9.01
C GLN A 110 -2.85 11.83 -9.14
N TRP A 111 -2.73 11.00 -10.17
CA TRP A 111 -1.48 10.29 -10.46
C TRP A 111 -1.26 10.12 -11.95
N SER A 112 -0.08 10.55 -12.41
CA SER A 112 0.36 10.37 -13.79
C SER A 112 1.74 9.73 -13.87
N ARG A 113 1.97 8.99 -14.96
CA ARG A 113 3.29 8.46 -15.33
C ARG A 113 3.51 8.48 -16.84
N PRO A 114 4.74 8.74 -17.32
CA PRO A 114 5.11 8.48 -18.71
C PRO A 114 4.87 7.01 -19.06
N THR A 115 4.43 6.73 -20.29
CA THR A 115 4.18 5.35 -20.74
C THR A 115 5.46 4.51 -20.69
N GLU A 116 6.61 5.08 -21.03
CA GLU A 116 7.92 4.42 -20.94
C GLU A 116 8.25 3.91 -19.53
N GLU A 117 7.94 4.69 -18.49
CA GLU A 117 8.14 4.27 -17.10
C GLU A 117 7.19 3.13 -16.70
N ILE A 118 5.97 3.11 -17.23
CA ILE A 118 5.01 2.04 -16.95
C ILE A 118 5.44 0.74 -17.64
N LEU A 119 5.86 0.84 -18.90
CA LEU A 119 6.25 -0.29 -19.73
C LEU A 119 7.60 -0.89 -19.33
N SER A 120 8.50 -0.12 -18.71
CA SER A 120 9.81 -0.61 -18.25
C SER A 120 9.77 -1.33 -16.89
N ARG A 121 8.65 -1.26 -16.17
CA ARG A 121 8.49 -1.93 -14.86
C ARG A 121 8.21 -3.41 -15.02
N ASP A 122 8.71 -4.19 -14.07
CA ASP A 122 8.22 -5.55 -13.84
C ASP A 122 6.75 -5.52 -13.37
N TRP A 123 5.90 -6.24 -14.10
CA TRP A 123 4.47 -6.27 -13.87
C TRP A 123 4.05 -7.33 -12.86
N ASP A 124 4.93 -8.15 -12.31
CA ASP A 124 4.58 -9.19 -11.32
C ASP A 124 3.88 -8.59 -10.09
N ARG A 125 4.37 -7.45 -9.59
CA ARG A 125 3.71 -6.73 -8.49
C ARG A 125 2.34 -6.16 -8.89
N ALA A 126 2.19 -5.71 -10.13
CA ALA A 126 0.91 -5.21 -10.64
C ALA A 126 -0.08 -6.37 -10.80
N ALA A 127 0.37 -7.50 -11.34
CA ALA A 127 -0.39 -8.73 -11.49
C ALA A 127 -0.92 -9.23 -10.15
N GLY A 128 -0.09 -9.30 -9.10
CA GLY A 128 -0.54 -9.67 -7.76
C GLY A 128 -1.61 -8.74 -7.19
N ARG A 129 -1.50 -7.43 -7.43
CA ARG A 129 -2.51 -6.44 -7.02
C ARG A 129 -3.83 -6.60 -7.78
N LEU A 130 -3.76 -6.76 -9.09
CA LEU A 130 -4.94 -6.93 -9.93
C LEU A 130 -5.63 -8.28 -9.64
N ALA A 131 -4.85 -9.35 -9.46
CA ALA A 131 -5.36 -10.67 -9.06
C ALA A 131 -6.13 -10.61 -7.74
N ALA A 132 -5.66 -9.82 -6.77
CA ALA A 132 -6.39 -9.59 -5.52
C ALA A 132 -7.75 -8.89 -5.72
N LEU A 133 -7.98 -8.16 -6.81
CA LEU A 133 -9.30 -7.60 -7.14
C LEU A 133 -10.22 -8.60 -7.85
N GLY A 134 -9.67 -9.62 -8.51
CA GLY A 134 -10.43 -10.58 -9.33
C GLY A 134 -11.28 -11.61 -8.57
N HIS A 135 -11.85 -11.27 -7.40
CA HIS A 135 -12.72 -12.17 -6.64
C HIS A 135 -13.93 -11.42 -6.06
N PRO A 136 -15.17 -11.89 -6.30
CA PRO A 136 -16.40 -11.18 -5.91
C PRO A 136 -16.45 -10.80 -4.43
N VAL A 137 -16.15 -11.73 -3.52
CA VAL A 137 -16.16 -11.46 -2.07
C VAL A 137 -15.16 -10.36 -1.69
N ARG A 138 -14.00 -10.29 -2.35
CA ARG A 138 -12.99 -9.27 -2.05
C ARG A 138 -13.44 -7.89 -2.54
N LEU A 139 -14.12 -7.81 -3.69
CA LEU A 139 -14.72 -6.58 -4.17
C LEU A 139 -15.85 -6.10 -3.26
N GLU A 140 -16.68 -7.00 -2.74
CA GLU A 140 -17.72 -6.67 -1.76
C GLU A 140 -17.14 -6.14 -0.45
N MET A 141 -16.08 -6.76 0.07
CA MET A 141 -15.34 -6.23 1.22
C MET A 141 -14.79 -4.83 0.96
N LEU A 142 -14.18 -4.59 -0.21
CA LEU A 142 -13.66 -3.27 -0.56
C LEU A 142 -14.79 -2.24 -0.70
N ARG A 143 -15.93 -2.62 -1.29
CA ARG A 143 -17.12 -1.75 -1.39
C ARG A 143 -17.65 -1.36 -0.01
N LEU A 144 -17.72 -2.32 0.93
CA LEU A 144 -18.09 -2.04 2.31
C LEU A 144 -17.09 -1.08 2.98
N LEU A 145 -15.78 -1.32 2.80
CA LEU A 145 -14.73 -0.49 3.39
C LEU A 145 -14.65 0.93 2.79
N LEU A 146 -15.10 1.16 1.55
CA LEU A 146 -15.24 2.52 1.00
C LEU A 146 -16.25 3.36 1.79
N ALA A 147 -17.26 2.73 2.41
CA ALA A 147 -18.20 3.40 3.30
C ALA A 147 -17.63 3.66 4.72
N GLY A 148 -16.40 3.23 5.00
CA GLY A 148 -15.66 3.50 6.23
C GLY A 148 -15.06 2.23 6.86
N GLU A 149 -14.13 2.44 7.80
CA GLU A 149 -13.41 1.34 8.45
C GLU A 149 -14.36 0.37 9.19
N ARG A 150 -14.03 -0.93 9.16
CA ARG A 150 -14.82 -2.00 9.80
C ARG A 150 -13.94 -2.98 10.58
N THR A 151 -14.46 -3.57 11.65
CA THR A 151 -13.83 -4.75 12.26
C THR A 151 -14.07 -5.99 11.39
N VAL A 152 -13.27 -7.05 11.58
CA VAL A 152 -13.53 -8.32 10.88
C VAL A 152 -14.89 -8.91 11.22
N ALA A 153 -15.35 -8.73 12.47
CA ALA A 153 -16.67 -9.19 12.91
C ALA A 153 -17.80 -8.44 12.18
N GLU A 154 -17.70 -7.12 12.07
CA GLU A 154 -18.65 -6.30 11.30
C GLU A 154 -18.67 -6.71 9.82
N ILE A 155 -17.50 -6.98 9.22
CA ILE A 155 -17.42 -7.45 7.81
C ILE A 155 -18.10 -8.81 7.62
N VAL A 156 -17.91 -9.73 8.57
CA VAL A 156 -18.55 -11.07 8.54
C VAL A 156 -20.07 -10.95 8.63
N ASP A 157 -20.55 -10.11 9.54
CA ASP A 157 -21.97 -9.90 9.79
C ASP A 157 -22.66 -9.18 8.61
N GLU A 158 -22.09 -8.05 8.14
CA GLU A 158 -22.69 -7.24 7.07
C GLU A 158 -22.68 -7.93 5.70
N LEU A 159 -21.71 -8.81 5.44
CA LEU A 159 -21.59 -9.54 4.17
C LEU A 159 -22.09 -10.99 4.26
N ASP A 160 -22.68 -11.40 5.39
CA ASP A 160 -23.15 -12.77 5.66
C ASP A 160 -22.12 -13.84 5.27
N LEU A 161 -20.86 -13.61 5.67
CA LEU A 161 -19.76 -14.51 5.34
C LEU A 161 -19.87 -15.73 6.25
N GLY A 162 -20.16 -16.90 5.67
CA GLY A 162 -20.43 -18.13 6.43
C GLY A 162 -19.36 -18.56 7.45
N SER A 163 -18.16 -17.97 7.46
CA SER A 163 -17.25 -18.03 8.61
C SER A 163 -16.27 -16.86 8.67
N SER A 164 -15.78 -16.57 9.88
CA SER A 164 -14.67 -15.62 10.08
C SER A 164 -13.39 -16.06 9.36
N GLY A 165 -13.15 -17.37 9.20
CA GLY A 165 -11.98 -17.89 8.49
C GLY A 165 -11.93 -17.46 7.02
N VAL A 166 -13.10 -17.40 6.36
CA VAL A 166 -13.23 -16.88 4.99
C VAL A 166 -12.88 -15.39 4.95
N ALA A 167 -13.39 -14.61 5.90
CA ALA A 167 -13.09 -13.18 5.98
C ALA A 167 -11.60 -12.91 6.20
N TYR A 168 -10.95 -13.61 7.14
CA TYR A 168 -9.52 -13.46 7.40
C TYR A 168 -8.67 -13.83 6.18
N HIS A 169 -9.02 -14.91 5.48
CA HIS A 169 -8.30 -15.34 4.28
C HIS A 169 -8.35 -14.25 3.19
N HIS A 170 -9.52 -13.71 2.90
CA HIS A 170 -9.70 -12.66 1.90
C HIS A 170 -9.04 -11.34 2.31
N LEU A 171 -9.16 -10.94 3.58
CA LEU A 171 -8.51 -9.73 4.09
C LEU A 171 -6.99 -9.84 4.08
N GLN A 172 -6.41 -11.00 4.39
CA GLN A 172 -4.97 -11.22 4.28
C GLN A 172 -4.49 -11.09 2.83
N GLN A 173 -5.25 -11.60 1.85
CA GLN A 173 -4.89 -11.43 0.43
C GLN A 173 -4.97 -9.95 -0.01
N LEU A 174 -6.00 -9.22 0.43
CA LEU A 174 -6.13 -7.79 0.16
C LEU A 174 -5.01 -6.98 0.83
N GLU A 175 -4.64 -7.34 2.05
CA GLU A 175 -3.57 -6.69 2.82
C GLU A 175 -2.19 -6.97 2.21
N ALA A 176 -1.90 -8.22 1.82
CA ALA A 176 -0.67 -8.58 1.11
C ALA A 176 -0.53 -7.86 -0.24
N ALA A 177 -1.65 -7.60 -0.94
CA ALA A 177 -1.67 -6.79 -2.15
C ALA A 177 -1.58 -5.27 -1.88
N GLY A 178 -1.81 -4.84 -0.63
CA GLY A 178 -1.80 -3.43 -0.22
C GLY A 178 -3.07 -2.66 -0.59
N TRP A 179 -4.21 -3.36 -0.71
CA TRP A 179 -5.54 -2.76 -0.90
C TRP A 179 -6.24 -2.43 0.41
N VAL A 180 -5.92 -3.17 1.47
CA VAL A 180 -6.45 -2.97 2.82
C VAL A 180 -5.29 -2.88 3.80
N HIS A 181 -5.45 -2.13 4.87
CA HIS A 181 -4.54 -2.19 6.02
C HIS A 181 -5.34 -2.32 7.32
N THR A 182 -4.63 -2.72 8.38
CA THR A 182 -5.17 -2.67 9.73
C THR A 182 -4.84 -1.31 10.36
N THR A 183 -5.83 -0.62 10.90
CA THR A 183 -5.65 0.64 11.64
C THR A 183 -5.12 0.37 13.05
N THR A 184 -4.67 1.40 13.76
CA THR A 184 -4.19 1.27 15.14
C THR A 184 -5.24 0.74 16.11
N ARG A 185 -6.53 0.82 15.75
CA ARG A 185 -7.67 0.30 16.54
C ARG A 185 -8.09 -1.12 16.12
N GLY A 186 -7.30 -1.81 15.31
CA GLY A 186 -7.61 -3.16 14.83
C GLY A 186 -8.75 -3.21 13.80
N ARG A 187 -9.15 -2.07 13.24
CA ARG A 187 -10.15 -1.99 12.17
C ARG A 187 -9.46 -2.12 10.81
N ARG A 188 -10.20 -2.56 9.80
CA ARG A 188 -9.75 -2.69 8.42
C ARG A 188 -10.17 -1.43 7.67
N ASP A 189 -9.28 -0.91 6.84
CA ASP A 189 -9.53 0.27 6.02
C ASP A 189 -8.76 0.21 4.69
N ILE A 190 -9.20 0.99 3.70
CA ILE A 190 -8.51 1.16 2.42
C ILE A 190 -7.56 2.35 2.55
N PRO A 191 -6.24 2.20 2.23
CA PRO A 191 -5.34 3.35 2.25
C PRO A 191 -5.89 4.49 1.39
N PRO A 192 -5.87 5.76 1.82
CA PRO A 192 -6.43 6.86 1.03
C PRO A 192 -5.87 6.96 -0.39
N SER A 193 -4.58 6.64 -0.58
CA SER A 193 -3.90 6.59 -1.88
C SER A 193 -4.39 5.46 -2.81
N ARG A 194 -5.21 4.54 -2.31
CA ARG A 194 -5.79 3.42 -3.05
C ARG A 194 -7.24 3.62 -3.44
N VAL A 195 -7.97 4.54 -2.81
CA VAL A 195 -9.40 4.72 -3.05
C VAL A 195 -9.69 5.07 -4.51
N VAL A 196 -9.05 6.13 -5.02
CA VAL A 196 -9.23 6.54 -6.43
C VAL A 196 -8.67 5.48 -7.39
N ALA A 197 -7.57 4.81 -7.05
CA ALA A 197 -7.00 3.75 -7.87
C ALA A 197 -7.92 2.52 -7.97
N LEU A 198 -8.58 2.14 -6.87
CA LEU A 198 -9.57 1.05 -6.84
C LEU A 198 -10.76 1.39 -7.75
N LEU A 199 -11.34 2.58 -7.58
CA LEU A 199 -12.48 3.01 -8.39
C LEU A 199 -12.11 3.17 -9.86
N THR A 200 -10.90 3.63 -10.16
CA THR A 200 -10.37 3.65 -11.54
C THR A 200 -10.26 2.24 -12.12
N ALA A 201 -9.82 1.25 -11.32
CA ALA A 201 -9.74 -0.13 -11.78
C ALA A 201 -11.12 -0.71 -12.09
N ILE A 202 -12.14 -0.42 -11.27
CA ILE A 202 -13.53 -0.82 -11.54
C ILE A 202 -14.06 -0.10 -12.79
N LEU A 203 -13.90 1.22 -12.87
CA LEU A 203 -14.33 2.02 -14.01
C LEU A 203 -13.69 1.54 -15.33
N SER A 204 -12.44 1.10 -15.30
CA SER A 204 -11.75 0.58 -16.49
C SER A 204 -12.32 -0.74 -17.04
N THR A 205 -13.24 -1.37 -16.31
CA THR A 205 -13.98 -2.56 -16.77
C THR A 205 -15.25 -2.23 -17.52
N GLU A 206 -15.72 -0.98 -17.44
CA GLU A 206 -16.90 -0.51 -18.16
C GLU A 206 -16.53 -0.22 -19.62
N GLU A 207 -17.44 -0.54 -20.54
CA GLU A 207 -17.34 -0.10 -21.94
C GLU A 207 -17.91 1.32 -22.04
N GLY A 208 -17.07 2.27 -22.45
CA GLY A 208 -17.43 3.68 -22.66
C GLY A 208 -17.63 4.04 -24.13
#